data_AF-A0A2V1B8G5-F1
#
_entry.id   AF-A0A2V1B8G5-F1
#
_cell.length_a   1.000
_cell.length_b   1.000
_cell.length_c   1.000
_cell.angle_alpha   90.00
_cell.angle_beta   90.00
_cell.angle_gamma   90.00
#
_symmetry.space_group_name_H-M   'P 1'
#
loop_
_entity.id
_entity.type
_entity.pdbx_description
1 polymer ?
#
loop_
_entity_poly.entity_id
_entity_poly.type
_entity_poly.pdbx_seq_one_letter_code
_entity_poly.pdbx_strand_id
1 'polypeptide(L)'
;MSKEPLSWEEFTVVPGKVLTSFTSTAYLTLIVCVFYYCFHGEERTNPVDQIFIDGLYRDIACHIISISPQTRYKWKETWKKALLATMLAFSDQQAITGIAILTSGFSQLASGLSSYHWINIVNLAWFSSLTHLTILTMLRAHLQQHRALRTWRLISMAVMAIMLSCGLWSTGYFLRIDPVVADGLGVRSTPFEFPAWCLFHPGQPWADSSTGSPLSHIYNTAYVVCPLTLLTVTYLSRVALVFLKNTAWLEENLRKRPREKVDEWPLLQQHRRRLFYSPSIESLMIIRTIYSKLVFSIFVVLLATFDLYSSMLWEITWLAFALAWGSVRIFHSRTLVQVRGSEALVEENVWGFGQVLAVMILALPLVSLYETILGMNFQTP
;
A
#
# COMPACT_ATOMS: atom_id res chain seq x y z
N MET A 1 -12.93 52.40 7.24
CA MET A 1 -12.97 51.50 6.08
C MET A 1 -13.17 50.09 6.64
N SER A 2 -14.32 49.51 6.31
CA SER A 2 -14.95 48.36 6.96
C SER A 2 -14.11 47.09 6.86
N LYS A 3 -13.96 46.40 8.00
CA LYS A 3 -13.56 44.99 8.05
C LYS A 3 -14.68 44.17 7.45
N GLU A 4 -14.46 43.58 6.28
CA GLU A 4 -15.30 42.47 5.83
C GLU A 4 -15.04 41.26 6.73
N PRO A 5 -16.09 40.52 7.16
CA PRO A 5 -15.90 39.30 7.90
C PRO A 5 -15.41 38.20 6.95
N LEU A 6 -14.23 37.65 7.25
CA LEU A 6 -13.74 36.41 6.65
C LEU A 6 -14.80 35.32 6.80
N SER A 7 -15.45 34.95 5.70
CA SER A 7 -16.39 33.84 5.63
C SER A 7 -15.64 32.52 5.84
N TRP A 8 -16.16 31.68 6.73
CA TRP A 8 -15.62 30.37 7.08
C TRP A 8 -15.61 29.34 5.92
N GLU A 9 -16.06 29.71 4.72
CA GLU A 9 -16.14 28.84 3.55
C GLU A 9 -14.80 28.69 2.78
N GLU A 10 -13.75 29.47 3.09
CA GLU A 10 -12.43 29.33 2.45
C GLU A 10 -11.48 28.32 3.13
N PHE A 11 -11.90 27.70 4.23
CA PHE A 11 -11.12 26.64 4.90
C PHE A 11 -11.47 25.22 4.44
N THR A 12 -12.13 25.06 3.29
CA THR A 12 -12.09 23.77 2.62
C THR A 12 -10.69 23.60 2.04
N VAL A 13 -9.88 22.78 2.70
CA VAL A 13 -8.64 22.24 2.15
C VAL A 13 -9.01 21.46 0.89
N VAL A 14 -9.13 22.16 -0.25
CA VAL A 14 -9.28 21.51 -1.55
C VAL A 14 -7.88 21.03 -1.91
N PRO A 15 -7.61 19.72 -1.87
CA PRO A 15 -6.30 19.23 -2.25
C PRO A 15 -6.11 19.50 -3.74
N GLY A 16 -4.87 19.63 -4.19
CA GLY A 16 -4.54 19.83 -5.60
C GLY A 16 -5.27 18.77 -6.40
N LYS A 17 -6.03 19.20 -7.40
CA LYS A 17 -7.10 18.37 -8.00
C LYS A 17 -6.59 17.03 -8.50
N VAL A 18 -5.38 17.00 -9.07
CA VAL A 18 -4.69 15.77 -9.49
C VAL A 18 -4.39 14.86 -8.30
N LEU A 19 -3.86 15.42 -7.21
CA LEU A 19 -3.53 14.67 -6.00
C LEU A 19 -4.76 13.99 -5.41
N THR A 20 -5.91 14.69 -5.36
CA THR A 20 -7.17 14.07 -4.93
C THR A 20 -7.53 12.87 -5.80
N SER A 21 -7.48 13.00 -7.12
CA SER A 21 -7.89 11.94 -8.03
C SER A 21 -7.02 10.68 -7.87
N PHE A 22 -5.71 10.84 -7.75
CA PHE A 22 -4.82 9.69 -7.53
C PHE A 22 -5.02 9.05 -6.16
N THR A 23 -5.15 9.84 -5.10
CA THR A 23 -5.46 9.31 -3.76
C THR A 23 -6.82 8.59 -3.77
N SER A 24 -7.86 9.19 -4.35
CA SER A 24 -9.17 8.57 -4.54
C SER A 24 -9.09 7.27 -5.34
N THR A 25 -8.28 7.21 -6.39
CA THR A 25 -8.09 6.00 -7.20
C THR A 25 -7.43 4.88 -6.38
N ALA A 26 -6.47 5.21 -5.52
CA ALA A 26 -5.84 4.24 -4.63
C ALA A 26 -6.86 3.66 -3.61
N TYR A 27 -7.68 4.51 -3.00
CA TYR A 27 -8.76 4.08 -2.10
C TYR A 27 -9.86 3.28 -2.83
N LEU A 28 -10.21 3.68 -4.05
CA LEU A 28 -11.17 2.95 -4.88
C LEU A 28 -10.63 1.56 -5.25
N THR A 29 -9.34 1.46 -5.56
CA THR A 29 -8.70 0.17 -5.78
C THR A 29 -8.73 -0.69 -4.52
N LEU A 30 -8.47 -0.12 -3.34
CA LEU A 30 -8.62 -0.84 -2.07
C LEU A 30 -10.05 -1.37 -1.89
N ILE A 31 -11.07 -0.57 -2.22
CA ILE A 31 -12.47 -1.01 -2.18
C ILE A 31 -12.71 -2.18 -3.14
N VAL A 32 -12.24 -2.09 -4.39
CA VAL A 32 -12.33 -3.18 -5.37
C VAL A 32 -11.60 -4.44 -4.87
N CYS A 33 -10.46 -4.29 -4.20
CA CYS A 33 -9.73 -5.39 -3.55
C CYS A 33 -10.52 -6.05 -2.42
N VAL A 34 -11.18 -5.26 -1.57
CA VAL A 34 -12.06 -5.78 -0.51
C VAL A 34 -13.23 -6.55 -1.11
N PHE A 35 -13.88 -6.00 -2.14
CA PHE A 35 -14.99 -6.69 -2.82
C PHE A 35 -14.53 -8.01 -3.44
N TYR A 36 -13.43 -7.99 -4.21
CA TYR A 36 -12.89 -9.22 -4.79
C TYR A 36 -12.51 -10.23 -3.72
N TYR A 37 -11.91 -9.79 -2.61
CA TYR A 37 -11.66 -10.66 -1.47
C TYR A 37 -12.96 -11.34 -1.03
N CYS A 38 -14.02 -10.60 -0.71
CA CYS A 38 -15.31 -11.18 -0.30
C CYS A 38 -15.89 -12.18 -1.30
N PHE A 39 -15.83 -11.91 -2.60
CA PHE A 39 -16.42 -12.77 -3.64
C PHE A 39 -15.53 -13.95 -4.08
N HIS A 40 -14.22 -13.86 -3.92
CA HIS A 40 -13.24 -14.89 -4.30
C HIS A 40 -13.03 -15.97 -3.21
N GLY A 41 -13.98 -16.11 -2.27
CA GLY A 41 -13.88 -16.95 -1.07
C GLY A 41 -13.55 -18.43 -1.28
N GLU A 42 -14.01 -19.04 -2.37
CA GLU A 42 -14.08 -20.51 -2.50
C GLU A 42 -12.74 -21.18 -2.89
N GLU A 43 -11.74 -20.45 -3.41
CA GLU A 43 -10.45 -21.00 -3.86
C GLU A 43 -9.28 -20.77 -2.88
N ARG A 44 -9.56 -20.42 -1.63
CA ARG A 44 -8.55 -19.97 -0.66
C ARG A 44 -7.83 -21.13 0.00
N THR A 45 -6.49 -21.12 -0.06
CA THR A 45 -5.63 -22.11 0.60
C THR A 45 -5.09 -21.66 1.97
N ASN A 46 -5.41 -20.44 2.42
CA ASN A 46 -4.92 -19.92 3.70
C ASN A 46 -6.00 -20.03 4.80
N PRO A 47 -5.69 -20.60 5.98
CA PRO A 47 -6.67 -20.79 7.05
C PRO A 47 -7.19 -19.49 7.66
N VAL A 48 -6.37 -18.45 7.76
CA VAL A 48 -6.78 -17.15 8.33
C VAL A 48 -7.88 -16.53 7.48
N ASP A 49 -7.71 -16.61 6.17
CA ASP A 49 -8.70 -16.12 5.21
C ASP A 49 -9.99 -16.94 5.22
N GLN A 50 -9.91 -18.25 5.47
CA GLN A 50 -11.08 -19.12 5.59
C GLN A 50 -11.87 -18.77 6.86
N ILE A 51 -11.22 -18.76 8.02
CA ILE A 51 -11.85 -18.46 9.32
C ILE A 51 -12.58 -17.11 9.28
N PHE A 52 -11.92 -16.07 8.76
CA PHE A 52 -12.51 -14.74 8.70
C PHE A 52 -13.77 -14.69 7.83
N ILE A 53 -13.73 -15.31 6.65
CA ILE A 53 -14.83 -15.24 5.70
C ILE A 53 -15.97 -16.21 6.00
N ASP A 54 -15.69 -17.37 6.59
CA ASP A 54 -16.73 -18.24 7.13
C ASP A 54 -17.48 -17.54 8.28
N GLY A 55 -16.75 -16.81 9.13
CA GLY A 55 -17.34 -15.94 10.14
C GLY A 55 -18.23 -14.85 9.51
N LEU A 56 -17.68 -14.09 8.55
CA LEU A 56 -18.39 -13.02 7.86
C LEU A 56 -19.65 -13.53 7.11
N TYR A 57 -19.55 -14.64 6.39
CA TYR A 57 -20.68 -15.21 5.68
C TYR A 57 -21.73 -15.78 6.62
N ARG A 58 -21.35 -16.35 7.77
CA ARG A 58 -22.32 -16.80 8.77
C ARG A 58 -23.16 -15.63 9.28
N ASP A 59 -22.53 -14.50 9.56
CA ASP A 59 -23.21 -13.32 10.08
C ASP A 59 -24.11 -12.66 9.00
N ILE A 60 -23.63 -12.59 7.74
CA ILE A 60 -24.39 -12.03 6.61
C ILE A 60 -25.52 -12.97 6.15
N ALA A 61 -25.28 -14.29 6.13
CA ALA A 61 -26.29 -15.28 5.71
C ALA A 61 -27.50 -15.31 6.65
N CYS A 62 -27.29 -14.98 7.94
CA CYS A 62 -28.39 -14.77 8.89
C CYS A 62 -29.27 -13.55 8.52
N HIS A 63 -28.82 -12.65 7.66
CA HIS A 63 -29.57 -11.45 7.25
C HIS A 63 -30.06 -11.49 5.79
N ILE A 64 -29.44 -12.30 4.93
CA ILE A 64 -29.81 -12.44 3.51
C ILE A 64 -30.46 -13.81 3.28
N ILE A 65 -31.72 -13.93 3.67
CA ILE A 65 -32.59 -15.07 3.32
C ILE A 65 -33.60 -14.56 2.30
N SER A 66 -33.37 -14.84 1.00
CA SER A 66 -34.36 -14.94 -0.10
C SER A 66 -33.70 -14.80 -1.50
N ILE A 67 -32.57 -15.47 -1.75
CA ILE A 67 -32.00 -15.55 -3.11
C ILE A 67 -31.75 -17.01 -3.44
N SER A 68 -32.17 -17.46 -4.63
CA SER A 68 -31.98 -18.85 -5.05
C SER A 68 -30.48 -19.19 -5.12
N PRO A 69 -30.06 -20.43 -4.79
CA PRO A 69 -28.66 -20.85 -4.83
C PRO A 69 -28.02 -20.67 -6.21
N GLN A 70 -28.79 -20.93 -7.27
CA GLN A 70 -28.35 -20.82 -8.67
C GLN A 70 -28.11 -19.36 -9.07
N THR A 71 -29.01 -18.45 -8.71
CA THR A 71 -28.84 -17.02 -8.97
C THR A 71 -27.61 -16.51 -8.23
N ARG A 72 -27.39 -16.93 -6.97
CA ARG A 72 -26.21 -16.56 -6.17
C ARG A 72 -24.90 -17.01 -6.81
N TYR A 73 -24.83 -18.24 -7.33
CA TYR A 73 -23.64 -18.75 -8.02
C TYR A 73 -23.32 -17.95 -9.29
N LYS A 74 -24.32 -17.74 -10.16
CA LYS A 74 -24.14 -16.96 -11.39
C LYS A 74 -23.69 -15.53 -11.10
N TRP A 75 -24.27 -14.90 -10.09
CA TRP A 75 -23.88 -13.56 -9.64
C TRP A 75 -22.42 -13.54 -9.16
N LYS A 76 -22.05 -14.43 -8.24
CA LYS A 76 -20.67 -14.52 -7.71
C LYS A 76 -19.63 -14.69 -8.82
N GLU A 77 -19.85 -15.61 -9.76
CA GLU A 77 -18.89 -15.89 -10.84
C GLU A 77 -18.74 -14.70 -11.80
N THR A 78 -19.83 -13.97 -12.04
CA THR A 78 -19.80 -12.78 -12.90
C THR A 78 -19.06 -11.63 -12.22
N TRP A 79 -19.34 -11.36 -10.94
CA TRP A 79 -18.60 -10.38 -10.15
C TRP A 79 -17.13 -10.74 -10.04
N LYS A 80 -16.78 -12.01 -9.83
CA LYS A 80 -15.40 -12.50 -9.84
C LYS A 80 -14.69 -12.13 -11.15
N LYS A 81 -15.31 -12.41 -12.30
CA LYS A 81 -14.76 -12.08 -13.63
C LYS A 81 -14.61 -10.58 -13.85
N ALA A 82 -15.65 -9.80 -13.53
CA ALA A 82 -15.64 -8.36 -13.69
C ALA A 82 -14.55 -7.69 -12.83
N LEU A 83 -14.50 -8.04 -11.55
CA LEU A 83 -13.49 -7.52 -10.61
C LEU A 83 -12.07 -7.93 -11.02
N LEU A 84 -11.87 -9.16 -11.50
CA LEU A 84 -10.57 -9.63 -12.01
C LEU A 84 -10.10 -8.76 -13.20
N ALA A 85 -10.97 -8.52 -14.18
CA ALA A 85 -10.66 -7.70 -15.35
C ALA A 85 -10.35 -6.25 -14.96
N THR A 86 -11.16 -5.66 -14.10
CA THR A 86 -10.95 -4.28 -13.59
C THR A 86 -9.65 -4.16 -12.81
N MET A 87 -9.32 -5.14 -11.97
CA MET A 87 -8.04 -5.17 -11.26
C MET A 87 -6.86 -5.24 -12.22
N LEU A 88 -6.89 -6.13 -13.21
CA LEU A 88 -5.83 -6.23 -14.21
C LEU A 88 -5.59 -4.87 -14.89
N ALA A 89 -6.67 -4.22 -15.34
CA ALA A 89 -6.61 -2.90 -15.95
C ALA A 89 -6.04 -1.82 -15.01
N PHE A 90 -6.52 -1.76 -13.75
CA PHE A 90 -5.98 -0.84 -12.76
C PHE A 90 -4.49 -1.08 -12.50
N SER A 91 -4.05 -2.32 -12.42
CA SER A 91 -2.64 -2.63 -12.14
C SER A 91 -1.72 -2.17 -13.26
N ASP A 92 -2.10 -2.38 -14.52
CA ASP A 92 -1.32 -1.93 -15.68
C ASP A 92 -1.28 -0.40 -15.76
N GLN A 93 -2.44 0.22 -15.54
CA GLN A 93 -2.55 1.65 -15.53
C GLN A 93 -1.70 2.30 -14.44
N GLN A 94 -1.77 1.80 -13.21
CA GLN A 94 -0.98 2.34 -12.10
C GLN A 94 0.52 2.11 -12.32
N ALA A 95 0.93 1.01 -12.96
CA ALA A 95 2.33 0.78 -13.28
C ALA A 95 2.86 1.82 -14.29
N ILE A 96 2.15 1.98 -15.42
CA ILE A 96 2.55 2.89 -16.49
C ILE A 96 2.49 4.34 -16.01
N THR A 97 1.41 4.71 -15.32
CA THR A 97 1.20 6.08 -14.86
C THR A 97 2.23 6.49 -13.81
N GLY A 98 2.55 5.60 -12.86
CA GLY A 98 3.58 5.90 -11.85
C GLY A 98 4.98 6.06 -12.47
N ILE A 99 5.34 5.23 -13.45
CA ILE A 99 6.60 5.36 -14.20
C ILE A 99 6.62 6.66 -15.00
N ALA A 100 5.52 6.99 -15.69
CA ALA A 100 5.40 8.22 -16.48
C ALA A 100 5.53 9.48 -15.62
N ILE A 101 4.86 9.52 -14.46
CA ILE A 101 4.91 10.64 -13.51
C ILE A 101 6.34 10.83 -12.99
N LEU A 102 7.02 9.76 -12.59
CA LEU A 102 8.42 9.85 -12.14
C LEU A 102 9.34 10.30 -13.28
N THR A 103 9.18 9.74 -14.48
CA THR A 103 10.00 10.08 -15.65
C THR A 103 9.84 11.56 -16.00
N SER A 104 8.60 12.05 -16.04
CA SER A 104 8.29 13.46 -16.26
C SER A 104 8.91 14.35 -15.19
N GLY A 105 8.78 13.97 -13.91
CA GLY A 105 9.39 14.70 -12.80
C GLY A 105 10.92 14.79 -12.93
N PHE A 106 11.59 13.67 -13.17
CA PHE A 106 13.04 13.64 -13.35
C PHE A 106 13.50 14.47 -14.55
N SER A 107 12.77 14.43 -15.67
CA SER A 107 13.10 15.22 -16.87
C SER A 107 13.01 16.73 -16.64
N GLN A 108 12.12 17.16 -15.74
CA GLN A 108 11.86 18.57 -15.47
C GLN A 108 12.72 19.14 -14.33
N LEU A 109 13.51 18.32 -13.64
CA LEU A 109 14.37 18.79 -12.53
C LEU A 109 15.29 19.94 -12.97
N ALA A 110 15.93 19.81 -14.13
CA ALA A 110 16.81 20.84 -14.68
C ALA A 110 16.05 22.06 -15.24
N SER A 111 14.75 21.93 -15.51
CA SER A 111 13.90 22.97 -16.10
C SER A 111 13.22 23.86 -15.04
N GLY A 112 13.60 23.74 -13.76
CA GLY A 112 13.08 24.59 -12.69
C GLY A 112 11.88 24.03 -11.95
N LEU A 113 11.68 22.70 -11.96
CA LEU A 113 10.63 22.06 -11.13
C LEU A 113 10.83 22.42 -9.65
N SER A 114 9.77 22.92 -8.99
CA SER A 114 9.84 23.28 -7.58
C SER A 114 9.90 22.06 -6.65
N SER A 115 10.53 22.23 -5.49
CA SER A 115 10.63 21.21 -4.44
C SER A 115 9.25 20.75 -3.95
N TYR A 116 8.27 21.64 -3.94
CA TYR A 116 6.87 21.33 -3.62
C TYR A 116 6.22 20.40 -4.65
N HIS A 117 6.34 20.72 -5.94
CA HIS A 117 5.79 19.84 -6.99
C HIS A 117 6.51 18.50 -7.04
N TRP A 118 7.82 18.50 -6.78
CA TRP A 118 8.62 17.28 -6.70
C TRP A 118 8.15 16.31 -5.60
N ILE A 119 7.91 16.80 -4.36
CA ILE A 119 7.41 15.94 -3.28
C ILE A 119 6.02 15.36 -3.62
N ASN A 120 5.17 16.13 -4.31
CA ASN A 120 3.87 15.67 -4.77
C ASN A 120 4.01 14.57 -5.82
N ILE A 121 4.92 14.71 -6.79
CA ILE A 121 5.24 13.67 -7.79
C ILE A 121 5.71 12.38 -7.12
N VAL A 122 6.63 12.47 -6.14
CA VAL A 122 7.12 11.30 -5.39
C VAL A 122 5.99 10.64 -4.59
N ASN A 123 5.12 11.42 -3.96
CA ASN A 123 3.96 10.90 -3.24
C ASN A 123 2.96 10.22 -4.20
N LEU A 124 2.65 10.81 -5.35
CA LEU A 124 1.77 10.21 -6.36
C LEU A 124 2.31 8.85 -6.81
N ALA A 125 3.60 8.77 -7.11
CA ALA A 125 4.25 7.53 -7.49
C ALA A 125 4.24 6.49 -6.36
N TRP A 126 4.37 6.92 -5.11
CA TRP A 126 4.20 6.05 -3.94
C TRP A 126 2.82 5.39 -3.88
N PHE A 127 1.75 6.18 -4.07
CA PHE A 127 0.38 5.65 -4.14
C PHE A 127 0.19 4.69 -5.32
N SER A 128 0.73 5.05 -6.48
CA SER A 128 0.73 4.21 -7.69
C SER A 128 1.39 2.85 -7.43
N SER A 129 2.55 2.87 -6.78
CA SER A 129 3.33 1.70 -6.39
C SER A 129 2.58 0.79 -5.41
N LEU A 130 2.02 1.34 -4.33
CA LEU A 130 1.25 0.56 -3.35
C LEU A 130 0.01 -0.09 -3.98
N THR A 131 -0.66 0.65 -4.86
CA THR A 131 -1.85 0.18 -5.57
C THR A 131 -1.51 -0.97 -6.51
N HIS A 132 -0.46 -0.82 -7.32
CA HIS A 132 0.04 -1.88 -8.20
C HIS A 132 0.41 -3.15 -7.42
N LEU A 133 1.12 -2.98 -6.30
CA LEU A 133 1.58 -4.07 -5.45
C LEU A 133 0.42 -4.87 -4.83
N THR A 134 -0.65 -4.18 -4.44
CA THR A 134 -1.85 -4.80 -3.88
C THR A 134 -2.56 -5.64 -4.92
N ILE A 135 -2.72 -5.11 -6.13
CA ILE A 135 -3.37 -5.87 -7.17
C ILE A 135 -2.53 -7.11 -7.53
N LEU A 136 -1.20 -7.00 -7.54
CA LEU A 136 -0.32 -8.13 -7.79
C LEU A 136 -0.53 -9.27 -6.76
N THR A 137 -0.71 -8.93 -5.48
CA THR A 137 -0.98 -9.93 -4.43
C THR A 137 -2.37 -10.54 -4.56
N MET A 138 -3.39 -9.74 -4.88
CA MET A 138 -4.75 -10.24 -5.11
C MET A 138 -4.83 -11.16 -6.33
N LEU A 139 -4.05 -10.86 -7.36
CA LEU A 139 -3.98 -11.64 -8.60
C LEU A 139 -2.95 -12.76 -8.58
N ARG A 140 -2.32 -13.06 -7.43
CA ARG A 140 -1.21 -14.03 -7.33
C ARG A 140 -1.52 -15.38 -7.99
N ALA A 141 -2.72 -15.91 -7.76
CA ALA A 141 -3.15 -17.21 -8.28
C ALA A 141 -3.28 -17.17 -9.82
N HIS A 142 -3.85 -16.09 -10.34
CA HIS A 142 -4.01 -15.88 -11.78
C HIS A 142 -2.65 -15.68 -12.48
N LEU A 143 -1.74 -14.92 -11.88
CA LEU A 143 -0.40 -14.65 -12.43
C LEU A 143 0.54 -15.86 -12.37
N GLN A 144 0.34 -16.77 -11.42
CA GLN A 144 1.09 -18.02 -11.36
C GLN A 144 0.77 -18.94 -12.55
N GLN A 145 -0.46 -18.89 -13.05
CA GLN A 145 -0.86 -19.59 -14.28
C GLN A 145 -0.31 -18.89 -15.54
N HIS A 146 -0.25 -17.55 -15.55
CA HIS A 146 0.14 -16.75 -16.71
C HIS A 146 1.55 -16.13 -16.57
N ARG A 147 2.58 -16.87 -16.99
CA ARG A 147 3.99 -16.47 -16.82
C ARG A 147 4.35 -15.14 -17.49
N ALA A 148 3.85 -14.86 -18.70
CA ALA A 148 4.16 -13.62 -19.43
C ALA A 148 3.62 -12.37 -18.71
N LEU A 149 2.34 -12.41 -18.29
CA LEU A 149 1.71 -11.33 -17.51
C LEU A 149 2.46 -11.08 -16.20
N ARG A 150 2.89 -12.16 -15.53
CA ARG A 150 3.70 -12.05 -14.31
C ARG A 150 5.03 -11.35 -14.56
N THR A 151 5.78 -11.75 -15.60
CA THR A 151 7.10 -11.16 -15.89
C THR A 151 7.01 -9.68 -16.20
N TRP A 152 6.04 -9.26 -17.04
CA TRP A 152 5.82 -7.85 -17.34
C TRP A 152 5.55 -7.02 -16.09
N ARG A 153 4.65 -7.49 -15.21
CA ARG A 153 4.31 -6.78 -13.96
C ARG A 153 5.49 -6.71 -12.98
N LEU A 154 6.32 -7.75 -12.93
CA LEU A 154 7.53 -7.73 -12.10
C LEU A 154 8.59 -6.76 -12.63
N ILE A 155 8.74 -6.65 -13.96
CA ILE A 155 9.62 -5.65 -14.58
C ILE A 155 9.12 -4.24 -14.28
N SER A 156 7.82 -3.97 -14.47
CA SER A 156 7.26 -2.65 -14.17
C SER A 156 7.40 -2.30 -12.69
N MET A 157 7.21 -3.27 -11.80
CA MET A 157 7.43 -3.14 -10.37
C MET A 157 8.91 -2.81 -10.06
N ALA A 158 9.88 -3.49 -10.67
CA ALA A 158 11.31 -3.22 -10.45
C ALA A 158 11.70 -1.80 -10.92
N VAL A 159 11.26 -1.39 -12.10
CA VAL A 159 11.51 -0.04 -12.64
C VAL A 159 10.93 1.03 -11.72
N MET A 160 9.67 0.87 -11.33
CA MET A 160 9.00 1.80 -10.41
C MET A 160 9.71 1.87 -9.05
N ALA A 161 10.16 0.73 -8.50
CA ALA A 161 10.88 0.69 -7.22
C ALA A 161 12.19 1.47 -7.26
N ILE A 162 12.99 1.32 -8.33
CA ILE A 162 14.26 2.02 -8.49
C ILE A 162 14.02 3.53 -8.56
N MET A 163 13.15 3.97 -9.47
CA MET A 163 12.84 5.39 -9.65
C MET A 163 12.26 6.02 -8.38
N LEU A 164 11.35 5.32 -7.70
CA LEU A 164 10.73 5.79 -6.47
C LEU A 164 11.74 5.83 -5.31
N SER A 165 12.68 4.89 -5.24
CA SER A 165 13.74 4.91 -4.22
C SER A 165 14.67 6.11 -4.39
N CYS A 166 15.08 6.40 -5.64
CA CYS A 166 15.84 7.60 -5.96
C CYS A 166 15.05 8.88 -5.62
N GLY A 167 13.74 8.88 -5.90
CA GLY A 167 12.87 10.00 -5.55
C GLY A 167 12.77 10.23 -4.05
N LEU A 168 12.46 9.19 -3.28
CA LEU A 168 12.32 9.26 -1.82
C LEU A 168 13.59 9.75 -1.13
N TRP A 169 14.76 9.36 -1.61
CA TRP A 169 16.03 9.82 -1.06
C TRP A 169 16.12 11.35 -0.99
N SER A 170 15.79 12.03 -2.10
CA SER A 170 15.82 13.50 -2.17
C SER A 170 14.81 14.20 -1.25
N THR A 171 13.73 13.50 -0.85
CA THR A 171 12.66 14.09 -0.03
C THR A 171 13.07 14.35 1.42
N GLY A 172 14.22 13.83 1.87
CA GLY A 172 14.72 14.06 3.23
C GLY A 172 15.06 15.52 3.52
N TYR A 173 15.37 16.31 2.49
CA TYR A 173 15.65 17.75 2.60
C TYR A 173 14.38 18.62 2.52
N PHE A 174 13.20 18.02 2.39
CA PHE A 174 11.94 18.78 2.28
C PHE A 174 11.54 19.46 3.59
N LEU A 175 11.78 18.79 4.73
CA LEU A 175 11.45 19.32 6.05
C LEU A 175 12.41 20.45 6.42
N ARG A 176 11.84 21.54 6.94
CA ARG A 176 12.52 22.84 7.08
C ARG A 176 12.62 23.26 8.52
N ILE A 177 13.62 24.08 8.80
CA ILE A 177 13.72 24.78 10.07
C ILE A 177 12.61 25.83 10.15
N ASP A 178 12.01 25.97 11.32
CA ASP A 178 11.06 27.03 11.59
C ASP A 178 11.70 28.41 11.37
N PRO A 179 11.00 29.36 10.70
CA PRO A 179 11.56 30.67 10.35
C PRO A 179 12.13 31.42 11.56
N VAL A 180 11.44 31.34 12.70
CA VAL A 180 11.86 31.96 13.97
C VAL A 180 13.21 31.41 14.44
N VAL A 181 13.42 30.10 14.29
CA VAL A 181 14.68 29.45 14.66
C VAL A 181 15.77 29.75 13.65
N ALA A 182 15.42 29.80 12.36
CA ALA A 182 16.34 30.13 11.27
C ALA A 182 16.88 31.57 11.42
N ASP A 183 16.00 32.54 11.70
CA ASP A 183 16.38 33.94 11.94
C ASP A 183 17.33 34.07 13.15
N GLY A 184 17.10 33.30 14.22
CA GLY A 184 17.99 33.25 15.38
C GLY A 184 19.39 32.69 15.07
N LEU A 185 19.54 31.93 13.98
CA LEU A 185 20.81 31.38 13.50
C LEU A 185 21.47 32.25 12.41
N GLY A 186 20.82 33.35 11.99
CA GLY A 186 21.30 34.20 10.89
C GLY A 186 21.20 33.53 9.51
N VAL A 187 20.32 32.54 9.36
CA VAL A 187 20.12 31.76 8.13
C VAL A 187 18.65 31.84 7.72
N ARG A 188 18.32 31.79 6.43
CA ARG A 188 16.92 31.75 5.99
C ARG A 188 16.40 30.32 5.82
N SER A 189 15.12 30.10 6.14
CA SER A 189 14.41 28.86 5.79
C SER A 189 14.26 28.75 4.27
N THR A 190 14.41 27.55 3.71
CA THR A 190 14.21 27.29 2.29
C THR A 190 12.76 27.57 1.85
N PRO A 191 12.50 28.19 0.67
CA PRO A 191 11.15 28.45 0.13
C PRO A 191 10.56 27.22 -0.60
N PHE A 192 9.23 27.13 -0.76
CA PHE A 192 8.54 25.94 -1.33
C PHE A 192 8.77 25.80 -2.83
N GLU A 193 9.00 26.94 -3.47
CA GLU A 193 9.34 27.16 -4.85
C GLU A 193 10.82 26.82 -5.16
N PHE A 194 11.62 26.50 -4.13
CA PHE A 194 13.05 26.21 -4.29
C PHE A 194 13.28 25.09 -5.32
N PRO A 195 14.24 25.22 -6.26
CA PRO A 195 14.45 24.22 -7.31
C PRO A 195 14.72 22.82 -6.76
N ALA A 196 13.94 21.84 -7.20
CA ALA A 196 14.07 20.45 -6.75
C ALA A 196 15.42 19.82 -7.13
N TRP A 197 16.07 20.32 -8.20
CA TRP A 197 17.41 19.91 -8.59
C TRP A 197 18.45 20.03 -7.47
N CYS A 198 18.34 21.07 -6.64
CA CYS A 198 19.26 21.32 -5.54
C CYS A 198 19.15 20.25 -4.43
N LEU A 199 18.01 19.59 -4.29
CA LEU A 199 17.79 18.51 -3.31
C LEU A 199 18.67 17.28 -3.59
N PHE A 200 19.11 17.11 -4.84
CA PHE A 200 20.04 16.05 -5.25
C PHE A 200 21.51 16.44 -5.07
N HIS A 201 21.80 17.71 -4.81
CA HIS A 201 23.16 18.26 -4.72
C HIS A 201 23.36 19.01 -3.40
N PRO A 202 23.26 18.32 -2.24
CA PRO A 202 23.39 18.97 -0.93
C PRO A 202 24.82 19.49 -0.67
N GLY A 203 25.82 19.05 -1.44
CA GLY A 203 27.20 19.53 -1.33
C GLY A 203 27.42 20.94 -1.87
N GLN A 204 26.44 21.53 -2.56
CA GLN A 204 26.52 22.91 -3.02
C GLN A 204 25.89 23.86 -2.00
N PRO A 205 26.49 25.03 -1.73
CA PRO A 205 25.90 26.00 -0.82
C PRO A 205 24.59 26.53 -1.40
N TRP A 206 23.52 26.44 -0.62
CA TRP A 206 22.21 27.01 -1.00
C TRP A 206 22.15 28.45 -0.51
N ALA A 207 21.79 29.36 -1.41
CA ALA A 207 21.66 30.77 -1.09
C ALA A 207 20.44 31.36 -1.80
N ASP A 208 19.85 32.37 -1.18
CA ASP A 208 18.79 33.18 -1.78
C ASP A 208 19.39 34.05 -2.89
N SER A 209 18.85 33.98 -4.11
CA SER A 209 19.33 34.76 -5.25
C SER A 209 19.15 36.27 -5.07
N SER A 210 18.19 36.69 -4.23
CA SER A 210 17.86 38.10 -4.02
C SER A 210 18.76 38.77 -2.97
N THR A 211 19.08 38.06 -1.89
CA THR A 211 19.82 38.61 -0.75
C THR A 211 21.23 38.03 -0.60
N GLY A 212 21.56 36.93 -1.30
CA GLY A 212 22.81 36.20 -1.13
C GLY A 212 22.95 35.49 0.22
N SER A 213 21.91 35.53 1.08
CA SER A 213 21.95 34.93 2.41
C SER A 213 21.92 33.39 2.30
N PRO A 214 22.70 32.67 3.13
CA PRO A 214 22.69 31.22 3.14
C PRO A 214 21.32 30.68 3.52
N LEU A 215 20.96 29.53 2.95
CA LEU A 215 19.74 28.78 3.22
C LEU A 215 20.04 27.53 4.05
N SER A 216 19.27 27.33 5.12
CA SER A 216 19.44 26.18 6.00
C SER A 216 18.81 24.93 5.39
N HIS A 217 19.52 23.81 5.43
CA HIS A 217 18.99 22.52 5.01
C HIS A 217 19.32 21.45 6.06
N ILE A 218 18.30 20.69 6.44
CA ILE A 218 18.44 19.56 7.37
C ILE A 218 17.92 18.33 6.65
N TYR A 219 18.69 17.25 6.71
CA TYR A 219 18.25 15.96 6.20
C TYR A 219 17.50 15.20 7.28
N ASN A 220 16.21 14.96 7.07
CA ASN A 220 15.43 14.10 7.95
C ASN A 220 15.57 12.63 7.54
N THR A 221 16.54 11.95 8.15
CA THR A 221 16.82 10.53 7.90
C THR A 221 15.61 9.65 8.18
N ALA A 222 14.86 9.90 9.26
CA ALA A 222 13.70 9.09 9.62
C ALA A 222 12.57 9.19 8.57
N TYR A 223 12.34 10.39 8.04
CA TYR A 223 11.34 10.65 7.01
C TYR A 223 11.62 9.92 5.70
N VAL A 224 12.88 9.56 5.42
CA VAL A 224 13.30 8.82 4.22
C VAL A 224 13.44 7.32 4.49
N VAL A 225 14.08 6.94 5.59
CA VAL A 225 14.35 5.55 5.92
C VAL A 225 13.05 4.77 6.16
N CYS A 226 12.08 5.34 6.89
CA CYS A 226 10.80 4.66 7.16
C CYS A 226 10.03 4.26 5.88
N PRO A 227 9.77 5.15 4.91
CA PRO A 227 9.11 4.75 3.67
C PRO A 227 9.99 3.85 2.80
N LEU A 228 11.32 4.04 2.74
CA LEU A 228 12.20 3.15 1.98
C LEU A 228 12.22 1.72 2.53
N THR A 229 12.26 1.55 3.86
CA THR A 229 12.21 0.21 4.47
C THR A 229 10.84 -0.42 4.24
N LEU A 230 9.76 0.33 4.42
CA LEU A 230 8.41 -0.15 4.14
C LEU A 230 8.28 -0.60 2.68
N LEU A 231 8.74 0.21 1.73
CA LEU A 231 8.74 -0.12 0.31
C LEU A 231 9.56 -1.38 0.04
N THR A 232 10.81 -1.44 0.52
CA THR A 232 11.70 -2.58 0.27
C THR A 232 11.12 -3.87 0.82
N VAL A 233 10.66 -3.87 2.08
CA VAL A 233 10.08 -5.05 2.73
C VAL A 233 8.80 -5.49 2.01
N THR A 234 7.92 -4.55 1.65
CA THR A 234 6.67 -4.90 0.96
C THR A 234 6.95 -5.44 -0.45
N TYR A 235 7.90 -4.86 -1.19
CA TYR A 235 8.28 -5.36 -2.52
C TYR A 235 8.89 -6.77 -2.44
N LEU A 236 9.87 -6.98 -1.55
CA LEU A 236 10.54 -8.27 -1.40
C LEU A 236 9.57 -9.36 -0.96
N SER A 237 8.73 -9.08 0.03
CA SER A 237 7.71 -10.03 0.48
C SER A 237 6.73 -10.41 -0.63
N ARG A 238 6.32 -9.45 -1.48
CA ARG A 238 5.36 -9.73 -2.57
C ARG A 238 5.98 -10.53 -3.68
N VAL A 239 7.21 -10.19 -4.08
CA VAL A 239 7.97 -10.98 -5.03
C VAL A 239 8.10 -12.41 -4.52
N ALA A 240 8.51 -12.60 -3.26
CA ALA A 240 8.58 -13.91 -2.64
C ALA A 240 7.23 -14.65 -2.72
N LEU A 241 6.12 -14.05 -2.26
CA LEU A 241 4.79 -14.66 -2.26
C LEU A 241 4.29 -15.07 -3.65
N VAL A 242 4.60 -14.28 -4.70
CA VAL A 242 4.25 -14.61 -6.08
C VAL A 242 4.98 -15.87 -6.57
N PHE A 243 6.21 -16.12 -6.11
CA PHE A 243 6.98 -17.31 -6.46
C PHE A 243 6.74 -18.52 -5.54
N LEU A 244 6.38 -18.30 -4.27
CA LEU A 244 6.35 -19.33 -3.23
C LEU A 244 5.28 -20.44 -3.42
N LYS A 245 4.21 -20.26 -4.20
CA LYS A 245 3.21 -21.33 -4.44
C LYS A 245 3.70 -22.45 -5.37
N ASN A 246 4.83 -22.25 -6.07
CA ASN A 246 5.24 -23.18 -7.12
C ASN A 246 6.11 -24.36 -6.64
N THR A 247 6.32 -24.52 -5.33
CA THR A 247 7.13 -25.59 -4.76
C THR A 247 6.26 -26.51 -3.91
N ALA A 248 5.88 -27.66 -4.47
CA ALA A 248 5.19 -28.74 -3.75
C ALA A 248 5.91 -29.10 -2.43
N TRP A 249 7.24 -29.00 -2.44
CA TRP A 249 8.08 -29.14 -1.25
C TRP A 249 7.75 -28.18 -0.12
N LEU A 250 7.39 -26.94 -0.45
CA LEU A 250 7.19 -25.84 0.50
C LEU A 250 5.80 -25.90 1.12
N GLU A 251 4.79 -26.29 0.34
CA GLU A 251 3.46 -26.61 0.86
C GLU A 251 3.50 -27.81 1.82
N GLU A 252 4.24 -28.86 1.45
CA GLU A 252 4.39 -30.05 2.28
C GLU A 252 5.16 -29.75 3.59
N ASN A 253 6.32 -29.10 3.50
CA ASN A 253 7.21 -28.92 4.65
C ASN A 253 6.92 -27.70 5.52
N LEU A 254 6.36 -26.61 4.97
CA LEU A 254 6.05 -25.39 5.74
C LEU A 254 4.59 -25.30 6.17
N ARG A 255 3.67 -26.03 5.53
CA ARG A 255 2.24 -25.97 5.91
C ARG A 255 1.71 -27.29 6.47
N LYS A 256 1.87 -28.41 5.78
CA LYS A 256 1.25 -29.69 6.19
C LYS A 256 1.97 -30.35 7.37
N ARG A 257 3.26 -30.67 7.22
CA ARG A 257 4.05 -31.34 8.28
C ARG A 257 4.10 -30.58 9.61
N PRO A 258 4.22 -29.23 9.64
CA PRO A 258 4.11 -28.47 10.88
C PRO A 258 2.78 -28.68 11.60
N ARG A 259 1.66 -28.71 10.86
CA ARG A 259 0.32 -28.88 11.43
C ARG A 259 0.08 -30.27 11.97
N GLU A 260 0.48 -31.29 11.22
CA GLU A 260 0.43 -32.68 11.69
C GLU A 260 1.17 -32.81 13.03
N LYS A 261 2.35 -32.18 13.14
CA LYS A 261 3.08 -32.13 14.41
C LYS A 261 2.39 -31.31 15.50
N VAL A 262 1.65 -30.25 15.17
CA VAL A 262 0.84 -29.49 16.14
C VAL A 262 -0.26 -30.36 16.73
N ASP A 263 -0.96 -31.13 15.88
CA ASP A 263 -2.08 -31.97 16.29
C ASP A 263 -1.61 -33.22 17.07
N GLU A 264 -0.47 -33.81 16.69
CA GLU A 264 0.11 -34.99 17.34
C GLU A 264 0.80 -34.71 18.69
N TRP A 265 1.37 -33.52 18.87
CA TRP A 265 2.17 -33.17 20.04
C TRP A 265 1.47 -33.33 21.40
N PRO A 266 0.22 -32.85 21.62
CA PRO A 266 -0.46 -33.03 22.90
C PRO A 266 -0.74 -34.51 23.21
N LEU A 267 -1.04 -35.32 22.19
CA LEU A 267 -1.25 -36.77 22.34
C LEU A 267 0.04 -37.48 22.74
N LEU A 268 1.16 -37.14 22.09
CA LEU A 268 2.48 -37.69 22.39
C LEU A 268 2.95 -37.30 23.81
N GLN A 269 2.73 -36.05 24.23
CA GLN A 269 3.03 -35.62 25.60
C GLN A 269 2.20 -36.39 26.63
N GLN A 270 0.91 -36.58 26.39
CA GLN A 270 0.02 -37.30 27.30
C GLN A 270 0.44 -38.77 27.43
N HIS A 271 0.77 -39.43 26.31
CA HIS A 271 1.23 -40.82 26.31
C HIS A 271 2.56 -40.99 27.05
N ARG A 272 3.53 -40.09 26.82
CA ARG A 272 4.85 -40.12 27.48
C ARG A 272 4.77 -39.89 28.99
N ARG A 273 3.86 -39.02 29.45
CA ARG A 273 3.61 -38.81 30.89
C ARG A 273 3.09 -40.08 31.58
N ARG A 274 2.24 -40.85 30.91
CA ARG A 274 1.70 -42.11 31.44
C ARG A 274 2.76 -43.22 31.51
N LEU A 275 3.64 -43.31 30.52
CA LEU A 275 4.68 -44.35 30.44
C LEU A 275 5.84 -44.17 31.43
N PHE A 276 6.21 -42.92 31.74
CA PHE A 276 7.45 -42.63 32.47
C PHE A 276 7.21 -42.08 33.89
N TYR A 277 6.03 -42.29 34.48
CA TYR A 277 5.74 -41.77 35.82
C TYR A 277 6.60 -42.46 36.88
N SER A 278 7.58 -41.72 37.44
CA SER A 278 8.41 -42.16 38.55
C SER A 278 8.54 -41.02 39.58
N PRO A 279 8.27 -41.28 40.88
CA PRO A 279 8.25 -40.24 41.91
C PRO A 279 9.63 -39.61 42.17
N SER A 280 10.74 -40.25 41.76
CA SER A 280 12.09 -39.72 41.98
C SER A 280 12.55 -38.69 40.94
N ILE A 281 11.85 -38.55 39.80
CA ILE A 281 12.26 -37.71 38.65
C ILE A 281 11.19 -36.62 38.38
N GLU A 282 10.25 -36.43 39.30
CA GLU A 282 9.06 -35.58 39.11
C GLU A 282 9.44 -34.12 38.77
N SER A 283 10.40 -33.53 39.49
CA SER A 283 10.85 -32.15 39.26
C SER A 283 11.48 -31.94 37.87
N LEU A 284 12.31 -32.88 37.42
CA LEU A 284 12.93 -32.85 36.08
C LEU A 284 11.87 -33.05 34.97
N MET A 285 10.85 -33.87 35.20
CA MET A 285 9.74 -34.05 34.26
C MET A 285 8.85 -32.80 34.16
N ILE A 286 8.65 -32.08 35.26
CA ILE A 286 7.92 -30.81 35.28
C ILE A 286 8.67 -29.76 34.45
N ILE A 287 9.97 -29.55 34.70
CA ILE A 287 10.81 -28.59 33.96
C ILE A 287 10.82 -28.92 32.47
N ARG A 288 11.00 -30.20 32.10
CA ARG A 288 10.97 -30.64 30.71
C ARG A 288 9.61 -30.42 30.06
N THR A 289 8.52 -30.60 30.80
CA THR A 289 7.17 -30.32 30.28
C THR A 289 6.96 -28.82 30.07
N ILE A 290 7.39 -27.97 31.00
CA ILE A 290 7.28 -26.52 30.86
C ILE A 290 8.09 -26.04 29.65
N TYR A 291 9.34 -26.47 29.52
CA TYR A 291 10.19 -26.15 28.38
C TYR A 291 9.57 -26.59 27.05
N SER A 292 9.08 -27.84 26.97
CA SER A 292 8.46 -28.36 25.75
C SER A 292 7.15 -27.66 25.39
N LYS A 293 6.35 -27.22 26.37
CA LYS A 293 5.18 -26.36 26.14
C LYS A 293 5.57 -24.97 25.64
N LEU A 294 6.62 -24.36 26.20
CA LEU A 294 7.11 -23.06 25.76
C LEU A 294 7.61 -23.10 24.31
N VAL A 295 8.45 -24.08 23.96
CA VAL A 295 8.95 -24.27 22.59
C VAL A 295 7.80 -24.49 21.61
N PHE A 296 6.82 -25.31 22.00
CA PHE A 296 5.62 -25.53 21.20
C PHE A 296 4.80 -24.26 21.01
N SER A 297 4.61 -23.48 22.07
CA SER A 297 3.91 -22.19 21.99
C SER A 297 4.62 -21.23 21.03
N ILE A 298 5.95 -21.13 21.09
CA ILE A 298 6.74 -20.30 20.16
C ILE A 298 6.55 -20.80 18.73
N PHE A 299 6.61 -22.11 18.50
CA PHE A 299 6.42 -22.72 17.19
C PHE A 299 5.02 -22.41 16.61
N VAL A 300 3.96 -22.56 17.41
CA VAL A 300 2.59 -22.23 17.00
C VAL A 300 2.45 -20.74 16.69
N VAL A 301 3.04 -19.85 17.50
CA VAL A 301 3.02 -18.40 17.24
C VAL A 301 3.74 -18.05 15.93
N LEU A 302 4.89 -18.68 15.65
CA LEU A 302 5.61 -18.47 14.40
C LEU A 302 4.79 -18.95 13.19
N LEU A 303 4.16 -20.13 13.29
CA LEU A 303 3.28 -20.66 12.24
C LEU A 303 2.06 -19.75 12.01
N ALA A 304 1.41 -19.30 13.09
CA ALA A 304 0.27 -18.39 13.01
C ALA A 304 0.67 -17.04 12.40
N THR A 305 1.85 -16.52 12.75
CA THR A 305 2.39 -15.28 12.17
C THR A 305 2.66 -15.45 10.68
N PHE A 306 3.22 -16.59 10.26
CA PHE A 306 3.46 -16.91 8.86
C PHE A 306 2.14 -17.06 8.06
N ASP A 307 1.15 -17.75 8.63
CA ASP A 307 -0.18 -17.87 8.03
C ASP A 307 -0.86 -16.49 7.91
N LEU A 308 -0.76 -15.65 8.94
CA LEU A 308 -1.25 -14.28 8.90
C LEU A 308 -0.54 -13.47 7.81
N TYR A 309 0.79 -13.47 7.77
CA TYR A 309 1.57 -12.72 6.78
C TYR A 309 1.31 -13.17 5.33
N SER A 310 0.94 -14.43 5.12
CA SER A 310 0.61 -14.98 3.80
C SER A 310 -0.89 -14.90 3.44
N SER A 311 -1.71 -14.39 4.36
CA SER A 311 -3.16 -14.21 4.17
C SER A 311 -3.44 -12.99 3.31
N MET A 312 -4.49 -13.07 2.48
CA MET A 312 -4.96 -11.94 1.69
C MET A 312 -5.54 -10.83 2.58
N LEU A 313 -6.12 -11.18 3.73
CA LEU A 313 -6.61 -10.23 4.72
C LEU A 313 -5.51 -9.32 5.28
N TRP A 314 -4.35 -9.89 5.59
CA TRP A 314 -3.20 -9.12 6.04
C TRP A 314 -2.72 -8.16 4.95
N GLU A 315 -2.76 -8.57 3.67
CA GLU A 315 -2.38 -7.69 2.56
C GLU A 315 -3.26 -6.45 2.48
N ILE A 316 -4.58 -6.64 2.59
CA ILE A 316 -5.56 -5.56 2.53
C ILE A 316 -5.40 -4.63 3.73
N THR A 317 -5.23 -5.20 4.93
CA THR A 317 -5.03 -4.41 6.17
C THR A 317 -3.73 -3.61 6.13
N TRP A 318 -2.63 -4.23 5.72
CA TRP A 318 -1.34 -3.57 5.59
C TRP A 318 -1.37 -2.46 4.54
N LEU A 319 -2.07 -2.68 3.42
CA LEU A 319 -2.28 -1.64 2.41
C LEU A 319 -3.08 -0.48 2.97
N ALA A 320 -4.21 -0.74 3.64
CA ALA A 320 -5.04 0.31 4.21
C ALA A 320 -4.23 1.18 5.18
N PHE A 321 -3.38 0.57 6.00
CA PHE A 321 -2.43 1.26 6.84
C PHE A 321 -1.44 2.12 6.02
N ALA A 322 -0.81 1.56 4.98
CA ALA A 322 0.15 2.29 4.15
C ALA A 322 -0.48 3.47 3.38
N LEU A 323 -1.73 3.32 2.91
CA LEU A 323 -2.51 4.38 2.26
C LEU A 323 -2.90 5.48 3.25
N ALA A 324 -3.35 5.11 4.45
CA ALA A 324 -3.65 6.07 5.51
C ALA A 324 -2.40 6.86 5.91
N TRP A 325 -1.28 6.17 6.12
CA TRP A 325 0.02 6.80 6.40
C TRP A 325 0.46 7.76 5.28
N GLY A 326 0.40 7.32 4.03
CA GLY A 326 0.73 8.16 2.88
C GLY A 326 -0.17 9.41 2.77
N SER A 327 -1.44 9.26 3.13
CA SER A 327 -2.41 10.36 3.10
C SER A 327 -2.08 11.39 4.18
N VAL A 328 -1.79 10.95 5.41
CA VAL A 328 -1.34 11.82 6.50
C VAL A 328 -0.11 12.63 6.08
N ARG A 329 0.86 12.00 5.41
CA ARG A 329 2.07 12.66 4.88
C ARG A 329 1.72 13.77 3.87
N ILE A 330 0.80 13.51 2.94
CA ILE A 330 0.33 14.51 1.97
C ILE A 330 -0.35 15.67 2.68
N PHE A 331 -1.35 15.39 3.53
CA PHE A 331 -2.15 16.42 4.18
C PHE A 331 -1.29 17.30 5.08
N HIS A 332 -0.41 16.69 5.87
CA HIS A 332 0.54 17.44 6.69
C HIS A 332 1.41 18.39 5.86
N SER A 333 1.95 17.92 4.74
CA SER A 333 2.80 18.74 3.86
C SER A 333 2.03 19.91 3.24
N ARG A 334 0.77 19.70 2.84
CA ARG A 334 -0.08 20.77 2.27
C ARG A 334 -0.49 21.80 3.31
N THR A 335 -0.92 21.37 4.50
CA THR A 335 -1.31 22.28 5.58
C THR A 335 -0.16 23.22 5.93
N LEU A 336 1.07 22.72 5.97
CA LEU A 336 2.26 23.55 6.19
C LEU A 336 2.48 24.62 5.12
N VAL A 337 2.20 24.30 3.85
CA VAL A 337 2.37 25.23 2.71
C VAL A 337 1.26 26.27 2.70
N GLN A 338 0.03 25.87 3.05
CA GLN A 338 -1.13 26.76 3.09
C GLN A 338 -1.00 27.81 4.20
N VAL A 339 -0.58 27.41 5.40
CA VAL A 339 -0.35 28.34 6.51
C VAL A 339 0.73 29.39 6.16
N ARG A 340 1.65 29.05 5.26
CA ARG A 340 2.77 29.92 4.87
C ARG A 340 2.54 30.73 3.59
N GLY A 341 1.36 30.60 2.93
CA GLY A 341 0.96 31.48 1.83
C GLY A 341 1.83 31.39 0.56
N SER A 342 2.20 30.18 0.13
CA SER A 342 3.03 29.95 -1.06
C SER A 342 2.23 30.03 -2.37
N GLU A 343 2.80 30.66 -3.40
CA GLU A 343 2.21 30.78 -4.75
C GLU A 343 2.04 29.42 -5.44
N ALA A 344 2.82 28.41 -5.03
CA ALA A 344 2.73 27.05 -5.57
C ALA A 344 1.35 26.38 -5.34
N LEU A 345 0.56 26.86 -4.37
CA LEU A 345 -0.81 26.37 -4.15
C LEU A 345 -1.81 26.90 -5.19
N VAL A 346 -1.56 28.08 -5.75
CA VAL A 346 -2.47 28.72 -6.71
C VAL A 346 -2.44 27.96 -8.04
N GLU A 347 -1.27 27.51 -8.48
CA GLU A 347 -1.09 26.72 -9.70
C GLU A 347 -1.86 25.39 -9.66
N GLU A 348 -1.95 24.74 -8.50
CA GLU A 348 -2.63 23.44 -8.37
C GLU A 348 -4.16 23.52 -8.40
N ASN A 349 -4.73 24.70 -8.20
CA ASN A 349 -6.18 24.91 -8.18
C ASN A 349 -6.78 25.14 -9.57
N VAL A 350 -5.97 25.33 -10.60
CA VAL A 350 -6.43 25.53 -11.98
C VAL A 350 -6.38 24.21 -12.76
N TRP A 351 -7.48 23.82 -13.40
CA TRP A 351 -7.50 22.62 -14.24
C TRP A 351 -6.75 22.87 -15.55
N GLY A 352 -5.62 22.19 -15.72
CA GLY A 352 -4.94 22.09 -17.02
C GLY A 352 -5.48 20.94 -17.87
N PHE A 353 -5.27 21.00 -19.19
CA PHE A 353 -5.61 19.92 -20.12
C PHE A 353 -5.04 18.56 -19.67
N GLY A 354 -3.74 18.52 -19.32
CA GLY A 354 -3.07 17.29 -18.90
C GLY A 354 -3.64 16.70 -17.60
N GLN A 355 -4.14 17.56 -16.70
CA GLN A 355 -4.75 17.12 -15.44
C GLN A 355 -6.12 16.48 -15.70
N VAL A 356 -6.98 17.10 -16.53
CA VAL A 356 -8.29 16.52 -16.91
C VAL A 356 -8.10 15.19 -17.63
N LEU A 357 -7.18 15.15 -18.60
CA LEU A 357 -6.88 13.93 -19.35
C LEU A 357 -6.42 12.79 -18.43
N ALA A 358 -5.52 13.07 -17.49
CA ALA A 358 -5.04 12.07 -16.54
C ALA A 358 -6.19 11.49 -15.67
N VAL A 359 -7.10 12.33 -15.17
CA VAL A 359 -8.26 11.89 -14.39
C VAL A 359 -9.21 11.03 -15.21
N MET A 360 -9.49 11.43 -16.47
CA MET A 360 -10.37 10.66 -17.35
C MET A 360 -9.77 9.29 -17.70
N ILE A 361 -8.47 9.22 -17.95
CA ILE A 361 -7.79 7.95 -18.19
C ILE A 361 -7.86 7.07 -16.93
N LEU A 362 -7.70 7.62 -15.72
CA LEU A 362 -7.85 6.91 -14.42
C LEU A 362 -9.25 6.31 -14.19
N ALA A 363 -10.28 6.85 -14.82
CA ALA A 363 -11.63 6.33 -14.72
C ALA A 363 -11.92 5.12 -15.63
N LEU A 364 -11.08 4.84 -16.64
CA LEU A 364 -11.37 3.80 -17.66
C LEU A 364 -11.67 2.40 -17.08
N PRO A 365 -10.92 1.88 -16.07
CA PRO A 365 -11.21 0.56 -15.52
C PRO A 365 -12.59 0.47 -14.84
N LEU A 366 -13.13 1.60 -14.37
CA LEU A 366 -14.46 1.66 -13.76
C LEU A 366 -15.57 1.63 -14.79
N VAL A 367 -15.34 2.26 -15.95
CA VAL A 367 -16.29 2.17 -17.08
C VAL A 367 -16.40 0.72 -17.54
N SER A 368 -15.26 0.02 -17.69
CA SER A 368 -15.25 -1.41 -18.04
C SER A 368 -15.93 -2.29 -16.97
N LEU A 369 -15.75 -1.96 -15.67
CA LEU A 369 -16.47 -2.63 -14.58
C LEU A 369 -17.98 -2.45 -14.74
N TYR A 370 -18.40 -1.21 -14.95
CA TYR A 370 -19.81 -0.84 -15.10
C TYR A 370 -20.45 -1.50 -16.31
N GLU A 371 -19.77 -1.53 -17.47
CA GLU A 371 -20.25 -2.21 -18.67
C GLU A 371 -20.42 -3.72 -18.45
N THR A 372 -19.46 -4.36 -17.78
CA THR A 372 -19.54 -5.80 -17.47
C THR A 372 -20.71 -6.10 -16.54
N ILE A 373 -20.98 -5.19 -15.58
CA ILE A 373 -22.11 -5.29 -14.65
C ILE A 373 -23.44 -5.00 -15.36
N LEU A 374 -23.54 -3.98 -16.19
CA LEU A 374 -24.75 -3.66 -16.94
C LEU A 374 -25.09 -4.70 -18.00
N GLY A 375 -24.08 -5.31 -18.62
CA GLY A 375 -24.26 -6.48 -19.47
C GLY A 375 -25.00 -7.61 -18.74
N MET A 376 -25.01 -7.63 -17.40
CA MET A 376 -25.84 -8.55 -16.62
C MET A 376 -27.34 -8.24 -16.70
N ASN A 377 -27.74 -6.96 -16.77
CA ASN A 377 -29.16 -6.56 -16.77
C ASN A 377 -29.85 -6.82 -18.12
N PHE A 378 -29.09 -6.90 -19.22
CA PHE A 378 -29.63 -7.17 -20.55
C PHE A 378 -29.70 -8.66 -20.90
N GLN A 379 -29.09 -9.55 -20.10
CA GLN A 379 -29.11 -11.01 -20.31
C GLN A 379 -30.05 -11.77 -19.36
N THR A 380 -30.87 -11.06 -18.58
CA THR A 380 -31.98 -11.66 -17.83
C THR A 380 -33.24 -11.62 -18.70
N PRO A 381 -33.79 -12.78 -19.15
CA PRO A 381 -35.13 -12.83 -19.71
C PRO A 381 -36.20 -12.47 -18.67
#